data_AF-A0A498SQ66-F1
#
_entry.id   AF-A0A498SQ66-F1
#
_cell.length_a   1.000
_cell.length_b   1.000
_cell.length_c   1.000
_cell.angle_alpha   90.00
_cell.angle_beta   90.00
_cell.angle_gamma   90.00
#
_symmetry.space_group_name_H-M   'P 1'
#
loop_
_entity.id
_entity.type
_entity.pdbx_description
1 polymer ?
#
loop_
_entity_poly.entity_id
_entity_poly.type
_entity_poly.pdbx_seq_one_letter_code
_entity_poly.pdbx_strand_id
1 'polypeptide(L)'
;MVIYPVLGWIFKNVDMMKERAYLARYLTKIDVPGAFQDPELIELSNQISTLMEEFKDIHSQVIETRKDSLMMENIRADLTSMKIEKEQLSKRVDKIERKLHGIANMERLLRLAEKCRMENEQLEKIGHLKLEQQNLILFNDQKLQRLNILLEEVRAAGENVDPTKRMKALKEEMETNRYMVNEKLPKEIESKKGIVADLKKVVDVAVMDKNDIAELQQKIDKVNQEIMDLISERDRNDESTDKLSIYRHQASSIYKKKAQLVEKLQKARLELQNITNKVETKGNNLREKGGTDFVITTTQFKNYTSKLRTKTSNYKRKHAEISDLKSEHAILSRTVDILANQWKKLMQKIEENGRRIIERHDAKDDEKFESTKPETNDMKKLRDMISKLNQQMDLKRMTVDDFKQSNAELNKHLADAMESFDAKKRNYEASEANFESAFREVEEDVRNMEDEMITKKRKIFRADIELKIMKTISEKLRQDGLKLINQIEKEISRINKEMEILQQSNQENKLSVEEATAQVAMWRSLMKIFQLKLQIAEGENKNRRTE
;
A
#
# COMPACT_ATOMS: atom_id res chain seq x y z
N MET A 1 5.94 -40.96 -45.43
CA MET A 1 6.47 -40.35 -44.18
C MET A 1 5.41 -40.24 -43.06
N VAL A 2 4.39 -41.12 -43.02
CA VAL A 2 3.25 -41.04 -42.08
C VAL A 2 3.36 -42.04 -40.92
N ILE A 3 4.21 -43.06 -41.06
CA ILE A 3 4.33 -44.17 -40.10
C ILE A 3 5.08 -43.75 -38.82
N TYR A 4 6.11 -42.89 -38.94
CA TYR A 4 6.90 -42.45 -37.77
C TYR A 4 6.09 -41.64 -36.74
N PRO A 5 5.25 -40.66 -37.13
CA PRO A 5 4.34 -39.99 -36.19
C PRO A 5 3.35 -40.95 -35.51
N VAL A 6 2.84 -41.93 -36.25
CA VAL A 6 1.89 -42.94 -35.72
C VAL A 6 2.57 -43.85 -34.71
N LEU A 7 3.76 -44.37 -35.03
CA LEU A 7 4.55 -45.17 -34.09
C LEU A 7 4.95 -44.36 -32.85
N GLY A 8 5.38 -43.10 -33.04
CA GLY A 8 5.68 -42.19 -31.94
C GLY A 8 4.48 -41.97 -31.01
N TRP A 9 3.27 -41.87 -31.57
CA TRP A 9 2.04 -41.74 -30.77
C TRP A 9 1.64 -43.04 -30.06
N ILE A 10 1.80 -44.20 -30.71
CA ILE A 10 1.52 -45.51 -30.10
C ILE A 10 2.47 -45.77 -28.92
N PHE A 11 3.78 -45.55 -29.09
CA PHE A 11 4.76 -45.76 -28.02
C PHE A 11 4.65 -44.75 -26.88
N LYS A 12 4.09 -43.56 -27.14
CA LYS A 12 3.78 -42.59 -26.08
C LYS A 12 2.54 -42.97 -25.28
N ASN A 13 1.58 -43.69 -25.87
CA ASN A 13 0.29 -44.01 -25.27
C ASN A 13 0.05 -45.54 -25.17
N VAL A 14 1.08 -46.29 -24.80
CA VAL A 14 1.02 -47.77 -24.76
C VAL A 14 -0.05 -48.27 -23.80
N ASP A 15 -0.20 -47.68 -22.62
CA ASP A 15 -1.15 -48.17 -21.62
C ASP A 15 -2.60 -47.89 -22.03
N MET A 16 -2.87 -46.72 -22.63
CA MET A 16 -4.15 -46.41 -23.25
C MET A 16 -4.49 -47.39 -24.38
N MET A 17 -3.51 -47.81 -25.16
CA MET A 17 -3.70 -48.79 -26.24
C MET A 17 -3.97 -50.19 -25.72
N LYS A 18 -3.30 -50.61 -24.65
CA LYS A 18 -3.58 -51.89 -23.98
C LYS A 18 -5.01 -51.93 -23.44
N GLU A 19 -5.45 -50.85 -22.79
CA GLU A 19 -6.81 -50.72 -22.28
C GLU A 19 -7.84 -50.74 -23.42
N ARG A 20 -7.58 -50.00 -24.50
CA ARG A 20 -8.46 -49.98 -25.68
C ARG A 20 -8.54 -51.33 -26.38
N ALA A 21 -7.42 -52.04 -26.52
CA ALA A 21 -7.39 -53.38 -27.10
C ALA A 21 -8.13 -54.40 -26.22
N TYR A 22 -7.99 -54.29 -24.90
CA TYR A 22 -8.71 -55.12 -23.93
C TYR A 22 -10.23 -54.87 -24.02
N LEU A 23 -10.65 -53.61 -23.99
CA LEU A 23 -12.06 -53.22 -24.10
C LEU A 23 -12.67 -53.60 -25.45
N ALA A 24 -11.92 -53.45 -26.55
CA ALA A 24 -12.38 -53.82 -27.88
C ALA A 24 -12.77 -55.30 -27.99
N ARG A 25 -12.10 -56.21 -27.27
CA ARG A 25 -12.44 -57.63 -27.28
C ARG A 25 -13.84 -57.94 -26.72
N TYR A 26 -14.33 -57.11 -25.80
CA TYR A 26 -15.56 -57.36 -25.06
C TYR A 26 -16.69 -56.38 -25.41
N LEU A 27 -16.37 -55.23 -26.03
CA LEU A 27 -17.32 -54.18 -26.34
C LEU A 27 -17.64 -54.03 -27.84
N THR A 28 -17.08 -54.87 -28.70
CA THR A 28 -17.48 -54.92 -30.12
C THR A 28 -18.86 -55.57 -30.23
N LYS A 29 -19.86 -54.76 -30.58
CA LYS A 29 -21.18 -55.27 -30.97
C LYS A 29 -21.05 -56.03 -32.28
N ILE A 30 -21.70 -57.19 -32.36
CA ILE A 30 -21.83 -57.95 -33.59
C ILE A 30 -23.06 -57.37 -34.31
N ASP A 31 -22.85 -56.60 -35.38
CA ASP A 31 -23.96 -56.07 -36.18
C ASP A 31 -24.63 -57.22 -36.95
N VAL A 32 -25.78 -57.66 -36.46
CA VAL A 32 -26.64 -58.63 -37.15
C VAL A 32 -27.50 -57.86 -38.16
N PRO A 33 -27.36 -58.12 -39.48
CA PRO A 33 -28.16 -57.44 -40.51
C PRO A 33 -29.66 -57.61 -40.25
N GLY A 34 -30.44 -56.53 -40.41
CA GLY A 34 -31.87 -56.47 -40.05
C GLY A 34 -32.78 -57.50 -40.73
N ALA A 35 -32.30 -58.21 -41.75
CA ALA A 35 -33.01 -59.32 -42.40
C ALA A 35 -33.09 -60.61 -41.53
N PHE A 36 -32.28 -60.71 -40.47
CA PHE A 36 -32.20 -61.87 -39.58
C PHE A 36 -32.56 -61.54 -38.11
N GLN A 37 -33.25 -60.41 -37.87
CA GLN A 37 -33.64 -59.98 -36.53
C GLN A 37 -35.02 -60.53 -36.15
N ASP A 38 -35.03 -61.73 -35.56
CA ASP A 38 -36.22 -62.26 -34.88
C ASP A 38 -36.43 -61.56 -33.52
N PRO A 39 -37.66 -61.51 -32.97
CA PRO A 39 -37.95 -60.90 -31.68
C PRO A 39 -37.08 -61.43 -30.52
N GLU A 40 -36.77 -62.73 -30.52
CA GLU A 40 -35.88 -63.36 -29.52
C GLU A 40 -34.41 -62.92 -29.68
N LEU A 41 -33.95 -62.68 -30.91
CA LEU A 41 -32.61 -62.15 -31.18
C LEU A 41 -32.46 -60.70 -30.70
N ILE A 42 -33.52 -59.91 -30.80
CA ILE A 42 -33.56 -58.53 -30.31
C ILE A 42 -33.51 -58.53 -28.78
N GLU A 43 -34.25 -59.43 -28.11
CA GLU A 43 -34.19 -59.58 -26.65
C GLU A 43 -32.79 -60.00 -26.18
N LEU A 44 -32.16 -60.97 -26.84
CA LEU A 44 -30.80 -61.40 -26.55
C LEU A 44 -29.77 -60.28 -26.79
N SER A 45 -29.92 -59.51 -27.87
CA SER A 45 -29.09 -58.34 -28.16
C SER A 45 -29.22 -57.25 -27.08
N ASN A 46 -30.43 -57.07 -26.53
CA ASN A 46 -30.68 -56.15 -25.42
C ASN A 46 -30.02 -56.65 -24.13
N GLN A 47 -30.15 -57.94 -23.79
CA GLN A 47 -29.48 -58.55 -22.63
C GLN A 47 -27.94 -58.44 -22.74
N ILE A 48 -27.37 -58.69 -23.92
CA ILE A 48 -25.94 -58.51 -24.18
C ILE A 48 -25.54 -57.04 -24.01
N SER A 49 -26.37 -56.09 -24.48
CA SER A 49 -26.11 -54.66 -24.31
C SER A 49 -26.12 -54.25 -22.83
N THR A 50 -27.04 -54.77 -22.02
CA THR A 50 -27.07 -54.54 -20.57
C THR A 50 -25.84 -55.11 -19.88
N LEU A 51 -25.46 -56.35 -20.19
CA LEU A 51 -24.22 -56.97 -19.67
C LEU A 51 -22.95 -56.20 -20.09
N MET A 52 -22.94 -55.62 -21.29
CA MET A 52 -21.84 -54.76 -21.75
C MET A 52 -21.78 -53.43 -20.99
N GLU A 53 -22.92 -52.87 -20.57
CA GLU A 53 -22.96 -51.68 -19.71
C GLU A 53 -22.50 -52.00 -18.29
N GLU A 54 -23.00 -53.09 -17.69
CA GLU A 54 -22.54 -53.58 -16.38
C GLU A 54 -21.02 -53.86 -16.38
N PHE A 55 -20.48 -54.44 -17.46
CA PHE A 55 -19.04 -54.65 -17.61
C PHE A 55 -18.26 -53.34 -17.65
N LYS A 56 -18.75 -52.29 -18.32
CA LYS A 56 -18.10 -50.97 -18.34
C LYS A 56 -18.06 -50.37 -16.94
N ASP A 57 -19.17 -50.46 -16.20
CA ASP A 57 -19.27 -49.90 -14.86
C ASP A 57 -18.32 -50.61 -13.89
N ILE A 58 -18.32 -51.95 -13.89
CA ILE A 58 -17.40 -52.75 -13.07
C ILE A 58 -15.95 -52.49 -13.46
N HIS A 59 -15.63 -52.46 -14.75
CA HIS A 59 -14.26 -52.18 -15.21
C HIS A 59 -13.78 -50.78 -14.81
N SER A 60 -14.66 -49.77 -14.89
CA SER A 60 -14.35 -48.41 -14.42
C SER A 60 -14.04 -48.40 -12.92
N GLN A 61 -14.88 -49.04 -12.11
CA GLN A 61 -14.67 -49.17 -10.67
C GLN A 61 -13.36 -49.92 -10.34
N VAL A 62 -13.01 -50.96 -11.10
CA VAL A 62 -11.76 -51.72 -10.93
C VAL A 62 -10.52 -50.88 -11.29
N ILE A 63 -10.60 -50.02 -12.32
CA ILE A 63 -9.50 -49.10 -12.66
C ILE A 63 -9.31 -48.04 -11.57
N GLU A 64 -10.40 -47.48 -11.05
CA GLU A 64 -10.35 -46.50 -9.96
C GLU A 64 -9.74 -47.11 -8.70
N THR A 65 -10.25 -48.27 -8.26
CA THR A 65 -9.69 -48.99 -7.11
C THR A 65 -8.23 -49.40 -7.30
N ARG A 66 -7.79 -49.70 -8.53
CA ARG A 66 -6.38 -49.98 -8.83
C ARG A 66 -5.50 -48.74 -8.70
N LYS A 67 -5.97 -47.56 -9.10
CA LYS A 67 -5.27 -46.29 -8.87
C LYS A 67 -5.15 -46.01 -7.37
N ASP A 68 -6.21 -46.25 -6.62
CA ASP A 68 -6.23 -46.12 -5.16
C ASP A 68 -5.27 -47.11 -4.50
N SER A 69 -5.14 -48.33 -5.02
CA SER A 69 -4.17 -49.32 -4.51
C SER A 69 -2.72 -48.86 -4.70
N LEU A 70 -2.40 -48.17 -5.79
CA LEU A 70 -1.06 -47.62 -6.00
C LEU A 70 -0.78 -46.48 -5.01
N MET A 71 -1.78 -45.63 -4.74
CA MET A 71 -1.68 -44.61 -3.69
C MET A 71 -1.53 -45.25 -2.31
N MET A 72 -2.24 -46.35 -2.02
CA MET A 72 -2.12 -47.09 -0.77
C MET A 72 -0.72 -47.71 -0.60
N GLU A 73 -0.09 -48.16 -1.68
CA GLU A 73 1.28 -48.67 -1.65
C GLU A 73 2.30 -47.56 -1.32
N ASN A 74 2.14 -46.37 -1.91
CA ASN A 74 2.95 -45.20 -1.56
C ASN A 74 2.75 -44.77 -0.11
N ILE A 75 1.51 -44.74 0.39
CA ILE A 75 1.20 -44.45 1.80
C ILE A 75 1.80 -45.52 2.72
N ARG A 76 1.75 -46.80 2.33
CA ARG A 76 2.36 -47.89 3.10
C ARG A 76 3.88 -47.72 3.15
N ALA A 77 4.52 -47.37 2.04
CA ALA A 77 5.95 -47.08 1.99
C ALA A 77 6.33 -45.89 2.88
N ASP A 78 5.58 -44.80 2.80
CA ASP A 78 5.78 -43.62 3.66
C ASP A 78 5.59 -43.96 5.14
N LEU A 79 4.54 -44.73 5.47
CA LEU A 79 4.29 -45.20 6.83
C LEU A 79 5.41 -46.12 7.35
N THR A 80 6.01 -46.94 6.49
CA THR A 80 7.22 -47.70 6.87
C THR A 80 8.42 -46.80 7.09
N SER A 81 8.62 -45.76 6.26
CA SER A 81 9.68 -44.77 6.44
C SER A 81 9.52 -44.01 7.76
N MET A 82 8.32 -43.46 8.02
CA MET A 82 7.99 -42.78 9.27
C MET A 82 8.16 -43.69 10.50
N LYS A 83 7.86 -44.98 10.39
CA LYS A 83 8.11 -45.95 11.48
C LYS A 83 9.59 -46.12 11.77
N ILE A 84 10.41 -46.24 10.72
CA ILE A 84 11.87 -46.33 10.86
C ILE A 84 12.43 -45.05 11.48
N GLU A 85 12.00 -43.87 11.02
CA GLU A 85 12.41 -42.58 11.58
C GLU A 85 12.00 -42.45 13.05
N LYS A 86 10.78 -42.84 13.41
CA LYS A 86 10.31 -42.86 14.80
C LYS A 86 11.19 -43.76 15.67
N GLU A 87 11.55 -44.95 15.17
CA GLU A 87 12.42 -45.87 15.91
C GLU A 87 13.84 -45.31 16.07
N GLN A 88 14.39 -44.67 15.04
CA GLN A 88 15.69 -44.00 15.10
C GLN A 88 15.68 -42.83 16.09
N LEU A 89 14.61 -42.01 16.08
CA LEU A 89 14.39 -40.93 17.04
C LEU A 89 14.29 -41.48 18.47
N SER A 90 13.50 -42.54 18.69
CA SER A 90 13.38 -43.20 19.99
C SER A 90 14.75 -43.68 20.49
N LYS A 91 15.52 -44.38 19.64
CA LYS A 91 16.89 -44.85 19.99
C LYS A 91 17.83 -43.69 20.35
N ARG A 92 17.72 -42.54 19.67
CA ARG A 92 18.48 -41.33 19.99
C ARG A 92 18.05 -40.73 21.32
N VAL A 93 16.75 -40.64 21.57
CA VAL A 93 16.18 -40.17 22.85
C VAL A 93 16.67 -41.08 23.98
N ASP A 94 16.54 -42.40 23.86
CA ASP A 94 17.01 -43.37 24.86
C ASP A 94 18.53 -43.23 25.13
N LYS A 95 19.32 -42.89 24.11
CA LYS A 95 20.77 -42.64 24.25
C LYS A 95 21.04 -41.33 25.03
N ILE A 96 20.23 -40.30 24.81
CA ILE A 96 20.34 -39.01 25.52
C ILE A 96 19.83 -39.15 26.95
N GLU A 97 18.70 -39.82 27.16
CA GLU A 97 18.13 -40.08 28.49
C GLU A 97 19.07 -40.89 29.37
N ARG A 98 19.75 -41.90 28.79
CA ARG A 98 20.82 -42.64 29.51
C ARG A 98 21.99 -41.75 29.92
N LYS A 99 22.35 -40.76 29.10
CA LYS A 99 23.41 -39.78 29.45
C LYS A 99 22.96 -38.79 30.51
N LEU A 100 21.68 -38.43 30.52
CA LEU A 100 21.11 -37.45 31.46
C LEU A 100 20.75 -38.05 32.83
N HIS A 101 20.58 -39.38 32.95
CA HIS A 101 20.25 -40.06 34.21
C HIS A 101 21.24 -39.79 35.37
N GLY A 102 22.48 -39.39 35.08
CA GLY A 102 23.49 -39.06 36.10
C GLY A 102 23.42 -37.63 36.66
N ILE A 103 22.52 -36.78 36.14
CA ILE A 103 22.41 -35.37 36.50
C ILE A 103 21.25 -35.19 37.49
N ALA A 104 21.50 -34.67 38.69
CA ALA A 104 20.44 -34.35 39.63
C ALA A 104 19.61 -33.14 39.17
N ASN A 105 18.35 -33.04 39.60
CA ASN A 105 17.39 -32.04 39.13
C ASN A 105 17.10 -32.09 37.61
N MET A 106 17.29 -33.26 37.01
CA MET A 106 17.05 -33.58 35.59
C MET A 106 15.73 -33.03 35.04
N GLU A 107 14.60 -33.38 35.67
CA GLU A 107 13.27 -33.02 35.19
C GLU A 107 13.02 -31.50 35.21
N ARG A 108 13.68 -30.79 36.11
CA ARG A 108 13.62 -29.33 36.20
C ARG A 108 14.45 -28.67 35.09
N LEU A 109 15.67 -29.17 34.87
CA LEU A 109 16.55 -28.70 33.80
C LEU A 109 15.94 -28.94 32.42
N LEU A 110 15.31 -30.09 32.19
CA LEU A 110 14.58 -30.36 30.95
C LEU A 110 13.42 -29.38 30.71
N ARG A 111 12.61 -29.10 31.74
CA ARG A 111 11.51 -28.12 31.64
C ARG A 111 12.01 -26.72 31.31
N LEU A 112 13.14 -26.31 31.89
CA LEU A 112 13.78 -25.03 31.58
C LEU A 112 14.35 -24.99 30.16
N ALA A 113 15.00 -26.07 29.72
CA ALA A 113 15.51 -26.20 28.36
C ALA A 113 14.38 -26.21 27.31
N GLU A 114 13.26 -26.88 27.60
CA GLU A 114 12.07 -26.86 26.77
C GLU A 114 11.49 -25.44 26.67
N LYS A 115 11.34 -24.74 27.80
CA LYS A 115 10.89 -23.35 27.81
C LYS A 115 11.83 -22.45 27.00
N CYS A 116 13.14 -22.59 27.20
CA CYS A 116 14.15 -21.85 26.44
C CYS A 116 14.05 -22.12 24.92
N ARG A 117 13.89 -23.39 24.51
CA ARG A 117 13.70 -23.78 23.11
C ARG A 117 12.43 -23.14 22.52
N MET A 118 11.30 -23.21 23.24
CA MET A 118 10.03 -22.64 22.78
C MET A 118 10.11 -21.12 22.62
N GLU A 119 10.72 -20.42 23.58
CA GLU A 119 10.95 -18.97 23.48
C GLU A 119 11.89 -18.62 22.32
N ASN A 120 12.94 -19.40 22.07
CA ASN A 120 13.85 -19.17 20.96
C ASN A 120 13.16 -19.40 19.60
N GLU A 121 12.33 -20.44 19.47
CA GLU A 121 11.54 -20.69 18.27
C GLU A 121 10.51 -19.57 18.03
N GLN A 122 9.89 -19.04 19.09
CA GLN A 122 9.01 -17.87 18.98
C GLN A 122 9.78 -16.62 18.54
N LEU A 123 10.97 -16.39 19.08
CA LEU A 123 11.84 -15.28 18.69
C LEU A 123 12.25 -15.38 17.22
N GLU A 124 12.63 -16.56 16.75
CA GLU A 124 12.94 -16.81 15.32
C GLU A 124 11.72 -16.55 14.44
N LYS A 125 10.53 -17.05 14.81
CA LYS A 125 9.27 -16.79 14.07
C LYS A 125 8.96 -15.30 14.00
N ILE A 126 9.06 -14.58 15.11
CA ILE A 126 8.87 -13.12 15.15
C ILE A 126 9.93 -12.41 14.29
N GLY A 127 11.18 -12.88 14.33
CA GLY A 127 12.27 -12.39 13.49
C GLY A 127 11.96 -12.53 11.99
N HIS A 128 11.51 -13.72 11.57
CA HIS A 128 11.08 -13.97 10.20
C HIS A 128 9.90 -13.08 9.78
N LEU A 129 8.86 -12.99 10.60
CA LEU A 129 7.69 -12.14 10.32
C LEU A 129 8.06 -10.66 10.23
N LYS A 130 8.96 -10.17 11.11
CA LYS A 130 9.44 -8.79 11.08
C LYS A 130 10.20 -8.51 9.78
N LEU A 131 11.06 -9.43 9.36
CA LEU A 131 11.81 -9.28 8.11
C LEU A 131 10.87 -9.30 6.89
N GLU A 132 9.87 -10.18 6.89
CA GLU A 132 8.84 -10.25 5.84
C GLU A 132 8.02 -8.96 5.77
N GLN A 133 7.56 -8.44 6.91
CA GLN A 133 6.84 -7.16 6.99
C GLN A 133 7.70 -5.99 6.52
N GLN A 134 8.98 -5.92 6.91
CA GLN A 134 9.91 -4.89 6.42
C GLN A 134 10.08 -4.96 4.90
N ASN A 135 10.21 -6.16 4.35
CA ASN A 135 10.29 -6.35 2.90
C ASN A 135 8.99 -5.95 2.20
N LEU A 136 7.83 -6.23 2.79
CA LEU A 136 6.53 -5.84 2.25
C LEU A 136 6.34 -4.32 2.25
N ILE A 137 6.72 -3.65 3.33
CA ILE A 137 6.71 -2.18 3.41
C ILE A 137 7.60 -1.59 2.32
N LEU A 138 8.84 -2.09 2.20
CA LEU A 138 9.78 -1.64 1.17
C LEU A 138 9.22 -1.84 -0.25
N PHE A 139 8.57 -2.98 -0.51
CA PHE A 139 7.95 -3.26 -1.80
C PHE A 139 6.79 -2.29 -2.09
N ASN A 140 5.94 -2.03 -1.11
CA ASN A 140 4.83 -1.10 -1.24
C ASN A 140 5.30 0.35 -1.44
N ASP A 141 6.35 0.78 -0.73
CA ASP A 141 6.97 2.10 -0.91
C ASP A 141 7.55 2.25 -2.32
N GLN A 142 8.25 1.23 -2.82
CA GLN A 142 8.75 1.23 -4.21
C GLN A 142 7.60 1.28 -5.22
N LYS A 143 6.48 0.60 -4.97
CA LYS A 143 5.29 0.64 -5.82
C LYS A 143 4.64 2.02 -5.82
N LEU A 144 4.50 2.64 -4.65
CA LEU A 144 3.99 4.01 -4.51
C LEU A 144 4.88 5.00 -5.27
N GLN A 145 6.21 4.89 -5.15
CA GLN A 145 7.14 5.73 -5.90
C GLN A 145 6.98 5.58 -7.42
N ARG A 146 6.81 4.34 -7.93
CA ARG A 146 6.53 4.12 -9.36
C ARG A 146 5.21 4.76 -9.80
N LEU A 147 4.16 4.65 -8.98
CA LEU A 147 2.87 5.28 -9.26
C LEU A 147 2.98 6.81 -9.26
N ASN A 148 3.76 7.38 -8.34
CA ASN A 148 4.01 8.83 -8.31
C ASN A 148 4.76 9.30 -9.56
N ILE A 149 5.79 8.56 -10.02
CA ILE A 149 6.49 8.86 -11.27
C ILE A 149 5.54 8.80 -12.46
N LEU A 150 4.72 7.74 -12.56
CA LEU A 150 3.71 7.62 -13.62
C LEU A 150 2.70 8.78 -13.60
N LEU A 151 2.28 9.21 -12.40
CA LEU A 151 1.37 10.33 -12.24
C LEU A 151 2.03 11.64 -12.67
N GLU A 152 3.29 11.86 -12.32
CA GLU A 152 4.07 13.02 -12.75
C GLU A 152 4.31 13.02 -14.26
N GLU A 153 4.56 11.86 -14.87
CA GLU A 153 4.64 11.70 -16.32
C GLU A 153 3.31 11.98 -17.02
N VAL A 154 2.18 11.56 -16.45
CA VAL A 154 0.84 11.87 -16.99
C VAL A 154 0.52 13.36 -16.86
N ARG A 155 0.90 13.98 -15.73
CA ARG A 155 0.79 15.44 -15.55
C ARG A 155 1.64 16.20 -16.58
N ALA A 156 2.89 15.78 -16.77
CA ALA A 156 3.78 16.34 -17.79
C ALA A 156 3.27 16.08 -19.22
N ALA A 157 2.58 14.95 -19.46
CA ALA A 157 1.94 14.67 -20.76
C ALA A 157 0.73 15.59 -21.04
N GLY A 158 0.06 16.10 -20.00
CA GLY A 158 -0.96 17.14 -20.14
C GLY A 158 -0.40 18.51 -20.57
N GLU A 159 0.89 18.76 -20.34
CA GLU A 159 1.59 19.98 -20.76
C GLU A 159 2.23 19.81 -22.15
N ASN A 160 1.42 19.89 -23.22
CA ASN A 160 1.87 20.14 -24.60
C ASN A 160 3.17 19.44 -25.06
N VAL A 161 3.30 18.13 -24.85
CA VAL A 161 4.40 17.34 -25.42
C VAL A 161 3.98 16.74 -26.77
N ASP A 162 4.78 16.97 -27.80
CA ASP A 162 4.65 16.34 -29.12
C ASP A 162 4.53 14.80 -28.98
N PRO A 163 3.38 14.19 -29.37
CA PRO A 163 3.11 12.76 -29.22
C PRO A 163 4.19 11.87 -29.86
N THR A 164 4.82 12.36 -30.92
CA THR A 164 5.85 11.64 -31.68
C THR A 164 7.14 11.49 -30.89
N LYS A 165 7.57 12.55 -30.20
CA LYS A 165 8.75 12.53 -29.32
C LYS A 165 8.51 11.66 -28.09
N ARG A 166 7.31 11.71 -27.52
CA ARG A 166 6.94 10.87 -26.38
C ARG A 166 6.90 9.39 -26.75
N MET A 167 6.32 9.05 -27.89
CA MET A 167 6.29 7.67 -28.37
C MET A 167 7.69 7.13 -28.65
N LYS A 168 8.63 7.97 -29.09
CA LYS A 168 10.05 7.60 -29.21
C LYS A 168 10.68 7.32 -27.85
N ALA A 169 10.48 8.19 -26.85
CA ALA A 169 10.99 7.99 -25.50
C ALA A 169 10.42 6.72 -24.83
N LEU A 170 9.13 6.45 -24.99
CA LEU A 170 8.50 5.22 -24.50
C LEU A 170 9.06 3.97 -25.18
N LYS A 171 9.31 4.01 -26.50
CA LYS A 171 9.96 2.90 -27.21
C LYS A 171 11.37 2.64 -26.70
N GLU A 172 12.16 3.70 -26.49
CA GLU A 172 13.51 3.60 -25.91
C GLU A 172 13.46 3.02 -24.48
N GLU A 173 12.50 3.46 -23.66
CA GLU A 173 12.31 2.93 -22.31
C GLU A 173 11.88 1.46 -22.33
N MET A 174 10.93 1.09 -23.18
CA MET A 174 10.50 -0.30 -23.35
C MET A 174 11.66 -1.22 -23.73
N GLU A 175 12.53 -0.78 -24.65
CA GLU A 175 13.69 -1.56 -25.08
C GLU A 175 14.72 -1.69 -23.94
N THR A 176 14.95 -0.63 -23.16
CA THR A 176 15.82 -0.71 -21.98
C THR A 176 15.25 -1.64 -20.90
N ASN A 177 13.94 -1.56 -20.63
CA ASN A 177 13.25 -2.41 -19.67
C ASN A 177 13.23 -3.87 -20.13
N ARG A 178 13.06 -4.12 -21.42
CA ARG A 178 13.15 -5.46 -22.02
C ARG A 178 14.54 -6.09 -21.80
N TYR A 179 15.61 -5.33 -22.02
CA TYR A 179 16.96 -5.80 -21.72
C TYR A 179 17.16 -6.11 -20.23
N MET A 180 16.66 -5.24 -19.35
CA MET A 180 16.74 -5.44 -17.90
C MET A 180 16.01 -6.71 -17.45
N VAL A 181 14.78 -6.93 -17.94
CA VAL A 181 13.92 -8.06 -17.55
C VAL A 181 14.37 -9.38 -18.17
N ASN A 182 14.82 -9.38 -19.42
CA ASN A 182 15.14 -10.63 -20.11
C ASN A 182 16.59 -11.09 -19.91
N GLU A 183 17.54 -10.16 -19.72
CA GLU A 183 18.96 -10.52 -19.67
C GLU A 183 19.60 -10.25 -18.30
N LYS A 184 19.48 -9.04 -17.75
CA LYS A 184 20.27 -8.64 -16.57
C LYS A 184 19.69 -9.18 -15.26
N LEU A 185 18.42 -8.89 -14.97
CA LEU A 185 17.78 -9.27 -13.70
C LEU A 185 17.68 -10.79 -13.50
N PRO A 186 17.32 -11.61 -14.51
CA PRO A 186 17.27 -13.06 -14.31
C PRO A 186 18.65 -13.65 -13.99
N LYS A 187 19.71 -13.18 -14.65
CA LYS A 187 21.09 -13.62 -14.38
C LYS A 187 21.54 -13.25 -12.96
N GLU A 188 21.23 -12.03 -12.51
CA GLU A 188 21.52 -11.59 -11.15
C GLU A 188 20.72 -12.37 -10.10
N ILE A 189 19.43 -12.62 -10.35
CA ILE A 189 18.57 -13.43 -9.47
C ILE A 189 19.11 -14.85 -9.37
N GLU A 190 19.46 -15.48 -10.49
CA GLU A 190 19.99 -16.84 -10.50
C GLU A 190 21.34 -16.93 -9.78
N SER A 191 22.23 -15.97 -10.01
CA SER A 191 23.49 -15.86 -9.28
C SER A 191 23.27 -15.71 -7.77
N LYS A 192 22.35 -14.85 -7.34
CA LYS A 192 22.02 -14.70 -5.91
C LYS A 192 21.34 -15.94 -5.32
N LYS A 193 20.47 -16.62 -6.07
CA LYS A 193 19.88 -17.89 -5.66
C LYS A 193 20.95 -18.96 -5.50
N GLY A 194 21.93 -19.02 -6.40
CA GLY A 194 23.11 -19.89 -6.29
C GLY A 194 23.87 -19.64 -4.98
N ILE A 195 24.22 -18.37 -4.70
CA ILE A 195 24.90 -18.00 -3.45
C ILE A 195 24.09 -18.40 -2.22
N VAL A 196 22.77 -18.18 -2.22
CA VAL A 196 21.90 -18.58 -1.09
C VAL A 196 21.84 -20.09 -0.94
N ALA A 197 21.78 -20.85 -2.04
CA ALA A 197 21.80 -22.30 -2.00
C ALA A 197 23.13 -22.83 -1.45
N ASP A 198 24.25 -22.21 -1.83
CA ASP A 198 25.58 -22.57 -1.33
C ASP A 198 25.73 -22.21 0.14
N LEU A 199 25.28 -21.02 0.57
CA LEU A 199 25.26 -20.64 1.99
C LEU A 199 24.37 -21.56 2.83
N LYS A 200 23.22 -22.00 2.30
CA LYS A 200 22.38 -23.00 2.97
C LYS A 200 23.12 -24.33 3.14
N LYS A 201 23.79 -24.82 2.10
CA LYS A 201 24.62 -26.03 2.20
C LYS A 201 25.73 -25.87 3.24
N VAL A 202 26.38 -24.71 3.30
CA VAL A 202 27.44 -24.44 4.29
C VAL A 202 26.90 -24.42 5.72
N VAL A 203 25.67 -23.93 5.93
CA VAL A 203 24.98 -23.99 7.24
C VAL A 203 24.55 -25.41 7.59
N ASP A 204 24.14 -26.20 6.60
CA ASP A 204 23.71 -27.60 6.78
C ASP A 204 24.89 -28.56 7.02
N VAL A 205 26.08 -28.23 6.52
CA VAL A 205 27.32 -28.97 6.82
C VAL A 205 27.78 -28.60 8.22
N ALA A 206 27.57 -29.54 9.16
CA ALA A 206 27.99 -29.39 10.55
C ALA A 206 29.51 -29.19 10.66
N VAL A 207 29.91 -28.03 11.18
CA VAL A 207 31.25 -27.63 11.66
C VAL A 207 32.40 -28.19 10.81
N MET A 208 32.69 -27.54 9.70
CA MET A 208 33.97 -27.72 8.99
C MET A 208 35.13 -27.31 9.90
N ASP A 209 36.18 -28.14 9.98
CA ASP A 209 37.40 -27.78 10.70
C ASP A 209 38.23 -26.77 9.88
N LYS A 210 39.09 -25.98 10.53
CA LYS A 210 39.96 -25.01 9.82
C LYS A 210 40.83 -25.67 8.75
N ASN A 211 41.16 -26.94 8.95
CA ASN A 211 41.93 -27.74 7.99
C ASN A 211 41.12 -28.05 6.72
N ASP A 212 39.82 -28.37 6.84
CA ASP A 212 38.95 -28.64 5.68
C ASP A 212 38.76 -27.40 4.81
N ILE A 213 38.70 -26.22 5.44
CA ILE A 213 38.64 -24.93 4.74
C ILE A 213 39.95 -24.66 3.97
N ALA A 214 41.10 -24.95 4.60
CA ALA A 214 42.41 -24.79 3.98
C ALA A 214 42.60 -25.75 2.78
N GLU A 215 42.15 -27.00 2.88
CA GLU A 215 42.16 -27.96 1.78
C GLU A 215 41.26 -27.51 0.61
N LEU A 216 40.05 -27.00 0.90
CA LEU A 216 39.19 -26.44 -0.13
C LEU A 216 39.79 -25.21 -0.80
N GLN A 217 40.44 -24.33 -0.04
CA GLN A 217 41.16 -23.17 -0.59
C GLN A 217 42.31 -23.60 -1.50
N GLN A 218 43.11 -24.58 -1.09
CA GLN A 218 44.19 -25.10 -1.92
C GLN A 218 43.65 -25.76 -3.20
N LYS A 219 42.50 -26.44 -3.12
CA LYS A 219 41.84 -27.03 -4.29
C LYS A 219 41.25 -25.97 -5.21
N ILE A 220 40.69 -24.88 -4.67
CA ILE A 220 40.23 -23.71 -5.43
C ILE A 220 41.42 -23.06 -6.14
N ASP A 221 42.54 -22.86 -5.45
CA ASP A 221 43.75 -22.25 -6.03
C ASP A 221 44.32 -23.11 -7.16
N LYS A 222 44.35 -24.44 -6.99
CA LYS A 222 44.78 -25.36 -8.03
C LYS A 222 43.85 -25.33 -9.25
N VAL A 223 42.54 -25.36 -9.04
CA VAL A 223 41.55 -25.27 -10.14
C VAL A 223 41.62 -23.89 -10.82
N ASN A 224 41.85 -22.81 -10.07
CA ASN A 224 42.05 -21.48 -10.64
C ASN A 224 43.32 -21.41 -11.50
N GLN A 225 44.41 -22.06 -11.07
CA GLN A 225 45.62 -22.20 -11.89
C GLN A 225 45.33 -23.00 -13.17
N GLU A 226 44.65 -24.14 -13.08
CA GLU A 226 44.24 -24.92 -14.25
C GLU A 226 43.33 -24.11 -15.20
N ILE A 227 42.41 -23.31 -14.66
CA ILE A 227 41.57 -22.40 -15.46
C ILE A 227 42.42 -21.32 -16.14
N MET A 228 43.39 -20.72 -15.44
CA MET A 228 44.28 -19.72 -16.02
C MET A 228 45.15 -20.31 -17.14
N ASP A 229 45.64 -21.53 -16.95
CA ASP A 229 46.41 -22.26 -17.96
C ASP A 229 45.54 -22.55 -19.19
N LEU A 230 44.31 -23.05 -19.00
CA LEU A 230 43.35 -23.30 -20.08
C LEU A 230 42.90 -22.01 -20.79
N ILE A 231 42.79 -20.89 -20.07
CA ILE A 231 42.53 -19.58 -20.69
C ILE A 231 43.72 -19.15 -21.53
N SER A 232 44.95 -19.31 -21.04
CA SER A 232 46.16 -18.97 -21.78
C SER A 232 46.32 -19.83 -23.04
N GLU A 233 45.93 -21.10 -22.96
CA GLU A 233 45.94 -22.05 -24.08
C GLU A 233 44.83 -21.73 -25.09
N ARG A 234 43.63 -21.35 -24.62
CA ARG A 234 42.56 -20.81 -25.48
C ARG A 234 43.03 -19.54 -26.19
N ASP A 235 43.65 -18.60 -25.48
CA ASP A 235 44.06 -17.31 -26.05
C ASP A 235 45.17 -17.49 -27.08
N ARG A 236 46.12 -18.42 -26.86
CA ARG A 236 47.10 -18.87 -27.88
C ARG A 236 46.44 -19.52 -29.10
N ASN A 237 45.40 -20.32 -28.89
CA ASN A 237 44.67 -20.95 -30.00
C ASN A 237 43.79 -19.94 -30.76
N ASP A 238 43.23 -18.94 -30.09
CA ASP A 238 42.43 -17.87 -30.68
C ASP A 238 43.29 -16.88 -31.50
N GLU A 239 44.59 -16.71 -31.20
CA GLU A 239 45.56 -15.98 -32.05
C GLU A 239 45.73 -16.62 -33.45
N SER A 240 45.55 -17.95 -33.57
CA SER A 240 45.60 -18.66 -34.86
C SER A 240 44.30 -18.55 -35.68
N THR A 241 43.19 -18.13 -35.04
CA THR A 241 41.84 -17.95 -35.64
C THR A 241 41.39 -16.48 -35.57
N ASP A 242 42.29 -15.60 -36.00
CA ASP A 242 42.25 -14.14 -35.86
C ASP A 242 40.89 -13.48 -36.17
N LYS A 243 40.18 -13.92 -37.22
CA LYS A 243 38.91 -13.30 -37.63
C LYS A 243 37.78 -13.46 -36.60
N LEU A 244 37.63 -14.63 -35.97
CA LEU A 244 36.56 -14.86 -34.99
C LEU A 244 36.92 -14.29 -33.62
N SER A 245 38.20 -14.30 -33.25
CA SER A 245 38.70 -13.67 -32.03
C SER A 245 38.42 -12.17 -32.01
N ILE A 246 38.62 -11.47 -33.13
CA ILE A 246 38.29 -10.03 -33.26
C ILE A 246 36.81 -9.77 -33.01
N TYR A 247 35.90 -10.57 -33.60
CA TYR A 247 34.46 -10.39 -33.38
C TYR A 247 34.03 -10.72 -31.94
N ARG A 248 34.64 -11.73 -31.30
CA ARG A 248 34.39 -12.03 -29.88
C ARG A 248 34.87 -10.90 -28.97
N HIS A 249 36.05 -10.34 -29.24
CA HIS A 249 36.58 -9.19 -28.50
C HIS A 249 35.74 -7.93 -28.72
N GLN A 250 35.30 -7.67 -29.96
CA GLN A 250 34.37 -6.57 -30.26
C GLN A 250 33.02 -6.76 -29.57
N ALA A 251 32.43 -7.96 -29.62
CA ALA A 251 31.18 -8.28 -28.93
C ALA A 251 31.32 -8.14 -27.41
N SER A 252 32.42 -8.61 -26.82
CA SER A 252 32.73 -8.45 -25.39
C SER A 252 32.89 -6.98 -25.02
N SER A 253 33.57 -6.19 -25.84
CA SER A 253 33.73 -4.74 -25.63
C SER A 253 32.41 -3.99 -25.73
N ILE A 254 31.58 -4.32 -26.72
CA ILE A 254 30.22 -3.77 -26.88
C ILE A 254 29.34 -4.16 -25.69
N TYR A 255 29.40 -5.41 -25.24
CA TYR A 255 28.65 -5.88 -24.07
C TYR A 255 29.08 -5.15 -22.80
N LYS A 256 30.39 -4.97 -22.57
CA LYS A 256 30.92 -4.18 -21.45
C LYS A 256 30.47 -2.72 -21.50
N LYS A 257 30.53 -2.08 -22.69
CA LYS A 257 30.01 -0.71 -22.88
C LYS A 257 28.51 -0.63 -22.63
N LYS A 258 27.71 -1.59 -23.13
CA LYS A 258 26.27 -1.67 -22.89
C LYS A 258 25.97 -1.83 -21.40
N ALA A 259 26.69 -2.71 -20.71
CA ALA A 259 26.57 -2.90 -19.26
C ALA A 259 26.91 -1.63 -18.46
N GLN A 260 28.02 -0.95 -18.80
CA GLN A 260 28.41 0.31 -18.17
C GLN A 260 27.40 1.44 -18.41
N LEU A 261 26.85 1.55 -19.63
CA LEU A 261 25.81 2.54 -19.94
C LEU A 261 24.53 2.28 -19.15
N VAL A 262 24.12 1.01 -19.03
CA VAL A 262 22.97 0.63 -18.20
C VAL A 262 23.22 0.93 -16.73
N GLU A 263 24.43 0.71 -16.23
CA GLU A 263 24.80 1.07 -14.85
C GLU A 263 24.77 2.58 -14.62
N LYS A 264 25.29 3.39 -15.56
CA LYS A 264 25.20 4.85 -15.51
C LYS A 264 23.74 5.32 -15.54
N LEU A 265 22.91 4.72 -16.39
CA LEU A 265 21.47 5.01 -16.46
C LEU A 265 20.77 4.65 -15.15
N GLN A 266 21.13 3.53 -14.52
CA GLN A 266 20.60 3.13 -13.22
C GLN A 266 21.03 4.10 -12.10
N LYS A 267 22.28 4.56 -12.10
CA LYS A 267 22.77 5.59 -11.16
C LYS A 267 22.02 6.91 -11.34
N ALA A 268 21.86 7.38 -12.58
CA ALA A 268 21.10 8.59 -12.88
C ALA A 268 19.62 8.48 -12.45
N ARG A 269 18.99 7.31 -12.66
CA ARG A 269 17.63 7.03 -12.17
C ARG A 269 17.55 7.08 -10.64
N LEU A 270 18.53 6.52 -9.93
CA LEU A 270 18.60 6.56 -8.47
C LEU A 270 18.83 7.99 -7.95
N GLU A 271 19.67 8.77 -8.63
CA GLU A 271 19.89 10.19 -8.29
C GLU A 271 18.62 11.01 -8.50
N LEU A 272 17.91 10.82 -9.62
CA LEU A 272 16.61 11.45 -9.88
C LEU A 272 15.63 11.10 -8.76
N GLN A 273 15.48 9.80 -8.43
CA GLN A 273 14.61 9.34 -7.35
C GLN A 273 14.98 9.96 -5.99
N ASN A 274 16.28 10.07 -5.68
CA ASN A 274 16.74 10.71 -4.44
C ASN A 274 16.40 12.20 -4.40
N ILE A 275 16.56 12.91 -5.53
CA ILE A 275 16.18 14.32 -5.63
C ILE A 275 14.67 14.48 -5.51
N THR A 276 13.86 13.65 -6.18
CA THR A 276 12.39 13.66 -6.06
C THR A 276 11.96 13.41 -4.61
N ASN A 277 12.52 12.40 -3.93
CA ASN A 277 12.25 12.14 -2.52
C ASN A 277 12.66 13.34 -1.63
N LYS A 278 13.77 14.02 -1.94
CA LYS A 278 14.18 15.26 -1.23
C LYS A 278 13.22 16.42 -1.49
N VAL A 279 12.65 16.53 -2.69
CA VAL A 279 11.63 17.53 -3.01
C VAL A 279 10.33 17.22 -2.29
N GLU A 280 9.88 15.97 -2.29
CA GLU A 280 8.66 15.52 -1.60
C GLU A 280 8.78 15.70 -0.08
N THR A 281 9.90 15.30 0.52
CA THR A 281 10.17 15.53 1.96
C THR A 281 10.25 17.02 2.29
N LYS A 282 10.86 17.85 1.45
CA LYS A 282 10.84 19.32 1.62
C LYS A 282 9.43 19.87 1.46
N GLY A 283 8.64 19.36 0.51
CA GLY A 283 7.24 19.70 0.32
C GLY A 283 6.41 19.37 1.56
N ASN A 284 6.55 18.16 2.10
CA ASN A 284 5.87 17.73 3.33
C ASN A 284 6.31 18.58 4.54
N ASN A 285 7.60 18.85 4.69
CA ASN A 285 8.11 19.76 5.72
C ASN A 285 7.55 21.19 5.59
N LEU A 286 7.36 21.68 4.35
CA LEU A 286 6.73 22.98 4.10
C LEU A 286 5.24 22.96 4.45
N ARG A 287 4.54 21.85 4.16
CA ARG A 287 3.13 21.67 4.54
C ARG A 287 2.95 21.59 6.06
N GLU A 288 3.82 20.85 6.76
CA GLU A 288 3.81 20.76 8.22
C GLU A 288 4.12 22.11 8.89
N LYS A 289 5.11 22.85 8.40
CA LYS A 289 5.48 24.17 8.96
C LYS A 289 4.51 25.28 8.59
N GLY A 290 3.89 25.21 7.42
CA GLY A 290 2.97 26.22 6.92
C GLY A 290 1.58 26.13 7.54
N GLY A 291 1.19 24.98 8.10
CA GLY A 291 -0.11 24.73 8.74
C GLY A 291 -1.34 24.93 7.85
N THR A 292 -1.13 25.46 6.63
CA THR A 292 -2.11 25.80 5.61
C THR A 292 -1.46 25.46 4.26
N ASP A 293 -2.24 24.88 3.35
CA ASP A 293 -1.77 24.36 2.06
C ASP A 293 -1.23 25.45 1.11
N PHE A 294 -1.28 26.72 1.54
CA PHE A 294 -0.88 27.89 0.77
C PHE A 294 0.35 28.57 1.38
N VAL A 295 1.51 28.33 0.76
CA VAL A 295 2.68 29.20 0.94
C VAL A 295 2.35 30.54 0.27
N ILE A 296 2.19 31.62 1.05
CA ILE A 296 1.96 32.96 0.51
C ILE A 296 3.15 33.34 -0.38
N THR A 297 2.96 33.24 -1.69
CA THR A 297 3.98 33.62 -2.67
C THR A 297 4.35 35.09 -2.48
N THR A 298 5.59 35.47 -2.75
CA THR A 298 6.07 36.87 -2.66
C THR A 298 5.14 37.86 -3.38
N THR A 299 4.54 37.44 -4.49
CA THR A 299 3.55 38.21 -5.25
C THR A 299 2.23 38.39 -4.49
N GLN A 300 1.73 37.33 -3.85
CA GLN A 300 0.52 37.38 -3.01
C GLN A 300 0.73 38.24 -1.77
N PHE A 301 1.92 38.19 -1.16
CA PHE A 301 2.29 39.07 -0.04
C PHE A 301 2.38 40.54 -0.45
N LYS A 302 2.95 40.84 -1.64
CA LYS A 302 2.97 42.19 -2.20
C LYS A 302 1.55 42.71 -2.47
N ASN A 303 0.68 41.88 -3.04
CA ASN A 303 -0.72 42.22 -3.27
C ASN A 303 -1.48 42.44 -1.96
N TYR A 304 -1.23 41.60 -0.95
CA TYR A 304 -1.79 41.78 0.39
C TYR A 304 -1.31 43.10 1.01
N THR A 305 -0.02 43.42 0.92
CA THR A 305 0.55 44.68 1.42
C THR A 305 -0.04 45.90 0.69
N SER A 306 -0.23 45.80 -0.62
CA SER A 306 -0.91 46.84 -1.42
C SER A 306 -2.38 47.02 -0.97
N LYS A 307 -3.12 45.92 -0.82
CA LYS A 307 -4.49 45.92 -0.26
C LYS A 307 -4.54 46.49 1.15
N LEU A 308 -3.50 46.26 1.97
CA LEU A 308 -3.41 46.81 3.31
C LEU A 308 -3.19 48.32 3.25
N ARG A 309 -2.29 48.81 2.39
CA ARG A 309 -2.03 50.24 2.17
C ARG A 309 -3.28 50.96 1.67
N THR A 310 -4.01 50.39 0.72
CA THR A 310 -5.26 50.98 0.23
C THR A 310 -6.34 50.98 1.32
N LYS A 311 -6.46 49.92 2.12
CA LYS A 311 -7.34 49.90 3.30
C LYS A 311 -6.96 50.96 4.34
N THR A 312 -5.66 51.12 4.65
CA THR A 312 -5.19 52.18 5.57
C THR A 312 -5.48 53.58 5.02
N SER A 313 -5.26 53.80 3.72
CA SER A 313 -5.59 55.07 3.07
C SER A 313 -7.09 55.37 3.12
N ASN A 314 -7.93 54.37 2.82
CA ASN A 314 -9.38 54.48 2.90
C ASN A 314 -9.87 54.74 4.32
N TYR A 315 -9.28 54.07 5.31
CA TYR A 315 -9.58 54.32 6.72
C TYR A 315 -9.24 55.77 7.10
N LYS A 316 -8.05 56.27 6.75
CA LYS A 316 -7.66 57.66 7.02
C LYS A 316 -8.59 58.67 6.36
N ARG A 317 -8.99 58.43 5.10
CA ARG A 317 -9.93 59.29 4.37
C ARG A 317 -11.31 59.32 5.05
N LYS A 318 -11.89 58.15 5.35
CA LYS A 318 -13.18 58.07 6.05
C LYS A 318 -13.12 58.68 7.44
N HIS A 319 -12.00 58.54 8.14
CA HIS A 319 -11.80 59.17 9.44
C HIS A 319 -11.74 60.70 9.34
N ALA A 320 -11.11 61.25 8.29
CA ALA A 320 -11.12 62.69 8.02
C ALA A 320 -12.54 63.19 7.72
N GLU A 321 -13.27 62.51 6.83
CA GLU A 321 -14.66 62.83 6.50
C GLU A 321 -15.59 62.82 7.75
N ILE A 322 -15.42 61.83 8.63
CA ILE A 322 -16.14 61.80 9.92
C ILE A 322 -15.75 62.98 10.82
N SER A 323 -14.48 63.40 10.80
CA SER A 323 -14.02 64.58 11.55
C SER A 323 -14.65 65.86 11.02
N ASP A 324 -14.72 66.01 9.70
CA ASP A 324 -15.31 67.16 9.03
C ASP A 324 -16.81 67.24 9.32
N LEU A 325 -17.55 66.14 9.18
CA LEU A 325 -18.97 66.07 9.54
C LEU A 325 -19.23 66.39 11.02
N LYS A 326 -18.35 65.97 11.93
CA LYS A 326 -18.44 66.36 13.35
C LYS A 326 -18.22 67.86 13.54
N SER A 327 -17.29 68.46 12.80
CA SER A 327 -17.06 69.91 12.85
C SER A 327 -18.25 70.69 12.30
N GLU A 328 -18.86 70.24 11.19
CA GLU A 328 -20.08 70.82 10.62
C GLU A 328 -21.25 70.69 11.57
N HIS A 329 -21.43 69.51 12.20
CA HIS A 329 -22.46 69.31 13.21
C HIS A 329 -22.28 70.26 14.40
N ALA A 330 -21.05 70.50 14.85
CA ALA A 330 -20.76 71.46 15.92
C ALA A 330 -21.10 72.90 15.52
N ILE A 331 -20.79 73.30 14.27
CA ILE A 331 -21.18 74.60 13.71
C ILE A 331 -22.70 74.71 13.63
N LEU A 332 -23.38 73.70 13.08
CA LEU A 332 -24.83 73.66 12.96
C LEU A 332 -25.52 73.75 14.33
N SER A 333 -25.06 72.98 15.31
CA SER A 333 -25.54 73.06 16.69
C SER A 333 -25.41 74.47 17.25
N ARG A 334 -24.24 75.11 17.05
CA ARG A 334 -24.03 76.51 17.44
C ARG A 334 -24.95 77.48 16.68
N THR A 335 -25.22 77.26 15.39
CA THR A 335 -26.17 78.10 14.64
C THR A 335 -27.60 77.92 15.11
N VAL A 336 -28.01 76.70 15.49
CA VAL A 336 -29.31 76.42 16.09
C VAL A 336 -29.43 77.13 17.44
N ASP A 337 -28.38 77.11 18.27
CA ASP A 337 -28.37 77.86 19.54
C ASP A 337 -28.46 79.38 19.32
N ILE A 338 -27.77 79.91 18.31
CA ILE A 338 -27.85 81.33 17.94
C ILE A 338 -29.27 81.68 17.47
N LEU A 339 -29.86 80.86 16.60
CA LEU A 339 -31.22 81.04 16.09
C LEU A 339 -32.26 80.90 17.21
N ALA A 340 -32.11 79.94 18.12
CA ALA A 340 -32.97 79.78 19.28
C ALA A 340 -32.87 81.00 20.23
N ASN A 341 -31.67 81.56 20.42
CA ASN A 341 -31.49 82.78 21.19
C ASN A 341 -32.07 84.02 20.49
N GLN A 342 -31.93 84.12 19.16
CA GLN A 342 -32.56 85.16 18.36
C GLN A 342 -34.09 85.02 18.42
N TRP A 343 -34.62 83.82 18.28
CA TRP A 343 -36.04 83.50 18.41
C TRP A 343 -36.56 83.85 19.80
N LYS A 344 -35.86 83.50 20.88
CA LYS A 344 -36.21 83.92 22.25
C LYS A 344 -36.25 85.44 22.40
N LYS A 345 -35.25 86.16 21.87
CA LYS A 345 -35.26 87.65 21.85
C LYS A 345 -36.44 88.20 21.06
N LEU A 346 -36.79 87.57 19.95
CA LEU A 346 -37.90 87.98 19.09
C LEU A 346 -39.25 87.68 19.76
N MET A 347 -39.37 86.54 20.42
CA MET A 347 -40.50 86.13 21.23
C MET A 347 -40.72 87.08 22.41
N GLN A 348 -39.64 87.45 23.13
CA GLN A 348 -39.68 88.43 24.21
C GLN A 348 -40.14 89.81 23.70
N LYS A 349 -39.64 90.27 22.54
CA LYS A 349 -40.12 91.50 21.89
C LYS A 349 -41.57 91.43 21.42
N ILE A 350 -42.07 90.25 21.04
CA ILE A 350 -43.45 90.07 20.60
C ILE A 350 -44.41 89.99 21.80
N GLU A 351 -43.98 89.41 22.93
CA GLU A 351 -44.70 89.45 24.20
C GLU A 351 -44.75 90.87 24.80
N GLU A 352 -43.64 91.62 24.77
CA GLU A 352 -43.60 93.05 25.14
C GLU A 352 -44.54 93.92 24.28
N ASN A 353 -44.79 93.50 23.03
CA ASN A 353 -45.71 94.15 22.10
C ASN A 353 -47.14 93.53 22.08
N GLY A 354 -47.44 92.59 22.97
CA GLY A 354 -48.80 92.14 23.27
C GLY A 354 -49.53 91.31 22.21
N ARG A 355 -48.85 90.52 21.35
CA ARG A 355 -49.52 89.66 20.34
C ARG A 355 -49.10 88.19 20.42
N ARG A 356 -50.05 87.25 20.27
CA ARG A 356 -49.81 85.79 20.15
C ARG A 356 -49.73 85.35 18.68
N ILE A 357 -48.86 84.38 18.38
CA ILE A 357 -48.55 83.89 17.01
C ILE A 357 -49.16 82.50 16.77
N ILE A 358 -49.68 82.26 15.55
CA ILE A 358 -50.11 80.95 15.00
C ILE A 358 -49.42 80.78 13.64
N GLU A 359 -48.78 79.63 13.38
CA GLU A 359 -48.06 79.32 12.13
C GLU A 359 -48.78 78.27 11.26
N ARG A 360 -48.76 78.44 9.93
CA ARG A 360 -49.15 77.42 8.92
C ARG A 360 -48.37 77.66 7.60
N HIS A 361 -47.97 76.60 6.88
CA HIS A 361 -47.05 76.66 5.71
C HIS A 361 -47.61 76.00 4.42
N ASP A 362 -47.51 76.77 3.33
CA ASP A 362 -47.44 76.64 1.84
C ASP A 362 -47.71 75.38 0.98
N ALA A 363 -48.15 75.67 -0.26
CA ALA A 363 -47.99 74.91 -1.52
C ALA A 363 -47.86 75.87 -2.75
N LYS A 364 -47.17 75.45 -3.83
CA LYS A 364 -46.97 76.09 -5.17
C LYS A 364 -46.55 75.01 -6.19
N ASP A 365 -46.64 75.10 -7.53
CA ASP A 365 -47.42 75.76 -8.61
C ASP A 365 -46.70 75.37 -9.94
N ASP A 366 -47.37 75.37 -11.12
CA ASP A 366 -46.72 75.25 -12.46
C ASP A 366 -47.61 75.88 -13.57
N GLU A 367 -47.03 76.63 -14.55
CA GLU A 367 -47.76 77.17 -15.73
C GLU A 367 -46.88 77.52 -16.97
N LYS A 368 -47.47 77.59 -18.18
CA LYS A 368 -46.88 77.76 -19.55
C LYS A 368 -47.73 78.70 -20.45
N PHE A 369 -47.15 79.39 -21.45
CA PHE A 369 -47.85 80.23 -22.49
C PHE A 369 -47.03 80.38 -23.81
N GLU A 370 -47.47 81.17 -24.82
CA GLU A 370 -48.21 80.90 -26.09
C GLU A 370 -47.70 81.95 -27.15
N SER A 371 -48.02 81.86 -28.45
CA SER A 371 -47.45 82.76 -29.52
C SER A 371 -48.49 83.29 -30.54
N THR A 372 -48.34 84.55 -30.98
CA THR A 372 -49.28 85.35 -31.79
C THR A 372 -48.81 85.62 -33.24
N LYS A 373 -49.76 85.86 -34.17
CA LYS A 373 -49.57 86.14 -35.63
C LYS A 373 -49.86 87.61 -36.00
N PRO A 374 -49.33 88.16 -37.13
CA PRO A 374 -49.81 89.42 -37.73
C PRO A 374 -50.42 89.29 -39.14
N GLU A 375 -51.28 90.25 -39.52
CA GLU A 375 -51.95 90.42 -40.84
C GLU A 375 -51.30 91.53 -41.68
N THR A 376 -51.25 91.41 -43.02
CA THR A 376 -51.15 92.56 -43.98
C THR A 376 -51.63 92.20 -45.41
N ASN A 377 -52.21 93.20 -46.10
CA ASN A 377 -53.11 93.11 -47.27
C ASN A 377 -52.43 93.53 -48.62
N ASP A 378 -51.63 92.66 -49.24
CA ASP A 378 -51.02 92.89 -50.58
C ASP A 378 -51.03 91.59 -51.42
N MET A 379 -52.02 91.39 -52.30
CA MET A 379 -52.26 90.11 -53.02
C MET A 379 -51.07 89.57 -53.84
N LYS A 380 -50.22 90.42 -54.43
CA LYS A 380 -49.02 89.99 -55.19
C LYS A 380 -47.86 89.59 -54.26
N LYS A 381 -47.60 90.37 -53.20
CA LYS A 381 -46.59 90.00 -52.18
C LYS A 381 -47.05 88.76 -51.40
N LEU A 382 -48.35 88.61 -51.16
CA LEU A 382 -48.92 87.42 -50.56
C LEU A 382 -48.70 86.21 -51.46
N ARG A 383 -48.86 86.33 -52.80
CA ARG A 383 -48.60 85.22 -53.73
C ARG A 383 -47.13 84.83 -53.79
N ASP A 384 -46.20 85.80 -53.83
CA ASP A 384 -44.76 85.52 -53.81
C ASP A 384 -44.31 84.98 -52.45
N MET A 385 -44.90 85.46 -51.35
CA MET A 385 -44.65 84.96 -50.00
C MET A 385 -45.24 83.57 -49.81
N ILE A 386 -46.42 83.28 -50.35
CA ILE A 386 -47.02 81.93 -50.40
C ILE A 386 -46.18 81.01 -51.27
N SER A 387 -45.65 81.46 -52.41
CA SER A 387 -44.77 80.64 -53.26
C SER A 387 -43.44 80.34 -52.57
N LYS A 388 -42.84 81.33 -51.88
CA LYS A 388 -41.64 81.13 -51.05
C LYS A 388 -41.92 80.27 -49.83
N LEU A 389 -43.08 80.43 -49.18
CA LEU A 389 -43.52 79.59 -48.07
C LEU A 389 -43.80 78.16 -48.51
N ASN A 390 -44.40 77.95 -49.68
CA ASN A 390 -44.61 76.63 -50.26
C ASN A 390 -43.28 75.97 -50.60
N GLN A 391 -42.35 76.70 -51.23
CA GLN A 391 -41.00 76.17 -51.49
C GLN A 391 -40.24 75.85 -50.19
N GLN A 392 -40.38 76.68 -49.14
CA GLN A 392 -39.83 76.38 -47.82
C GLN A 392 -40.55 75.23 -47.13
N MET A 393 -41.86 75.05 -47.33
CA MET A 393 -42.62 73.90 -46.83
C MET A 393 -42.19 72.63 -47.53
N ASP A 394 -41.95 72.66 -48.85
CA ASP A 394 -41.50 71.50 -49.61
C ASP A 394 -40.07 71.10 -49.20
N LEU A 395 -39.15 72.06 -49.07
CA LEU A 395 -37.81 71.81 -48.53
C LEU A 395 -37.87 71.27 -47.10
N LYS A 396 -38.71 71.86 -46.23
CA LYS A 396 -38.90 71.34 -44.86
C LYS A 396 -39.53 69.95 -44.87
N ARG A 397 -40.46 69.66 -45.78
CA ARG A 397 -41.10 68.36 -45.92
C ARG A 397 -40.09 67.30 -46.35
N MET A 398 -39.22 67.60 -47.33
CA MET A 398 -38.11 66.73 -47.70
C MET A 398 -37.18 66.47 -46.51
N THR A 399 -36.76 67.51 -45.77
CA THR A 399 -35.91 67.31 -44.57
C THR A 399 -36.61 66.50 -43.48
N VAL A 400 -37.93 66.66 -43.31
CA VAL A 400 -38.72 65.90 -42.34
C VAL A 400 -38.85 64.43 -42.76
N ASP A 401 -39.00 64.16 -44.05
CA ASP A 401 -39.07 62.79 -44.57
C ASP A 401 -37.70 62.10 -44.47
N ASP A 402 -36.59 62.83 -44.74
CA ASP A 402 -35.22 62.35 -44.49
C ASP A 402 -34.99 62.05 -43.00
N PHE A 403 -35.42 62.94 -42.09
CA PHE A 403 -35.33 62.70 -40.65
C PHE A 403 -36.20 61.53 -40.20
N LYS A 404 -37.39 61.34 -40.78
CA LYS A 404 -38.24 60.16 -40.49
C LYS A 404 -37.56 58.87 -40.92
N GLN A 405 -36.93 58.85 -42.10
CA GLN A 405 -36.20 57.68 -42.58
C GLN A 405 -35.01 57.38 -41.67
N SER A 406 -34.20 58.39 -41.34
CA SER A 406 -33.07 58.23 -40.41
C SER A 406 -33.52 57.75 -39.01
N ASN A 407 -34.66 58.24 -38.51
CA ASN A 407 -35.21 57.80 -37.24
C ASN A 407 -35.76 56.37 -37.30
N ALA A 408 -36.33 55.95 -38.43
CA ALA A 408 -36.77 54.58 -38.64
C ALA A 408 -35.58 53.60 -38.69
N GLU A 409 -34.49 53.98 -39.37
CA GLU A 409 -33.24 53.22 -39.39
C GLU A 409 -32.61 53.12 -38.00
N LEU A 410 -32.58 54.22 -37.24
CA LEU A 410 -32.05 54.23 -35.87
C LEU A 410 -32.88 53.37 -34.93
N ASN A 411 -34.22 53.42 -35.02
CA ASN A 411 -35.10 52.56 -34.25
C ASN A 411 -34.91 51.07 -34.59
N LYS A 412 -34.65 50.74 -35.85
CA LYS A 412 -34.32 49.37 -36.27
C LYS A 412 -33.00 48.91 -35.64
N HIS A 413 -31.95 49.73 -35.69
CA HIS A 413 -30.68 49.43 -35.04
C HIS A 413 -30.81 49.27 -33.52
N LEU A 414 -31.67 50.07 -32.88
CA LEU A 414 -31.95 49.96 -31.46
C LEU A 414 -32.66 48.64 -31.13
N ALA A 415 -33.65 48.24 -31.94
CA ALA A 415 -34.34 46.95 -31.80
C ALA A 415 -33.38 45.76 -31.97
N ASP A 416 -32.55 45.76 -33.02
CA ASP A 416 -31.56 44.71 -33.27
C ASP A 416 -30.53 44.60 -32.12
N ALA A 417 -30.10 45.75 -31.58
CA ALA A 417 -29.17 45.80 -30.44
C ALA A 417 -29.83 45.29 -29.14
N MET A 418 -31.10 45.62 -28.90
CA MET A 418 -31.86 45.09 -27.76
C MET A 418 -32.05 43.58 -27.85
N GLU A 419 -32.38 43.05 -29.03
CA GLU A 419 -32.53 41.60 -29.24
C GLU A 419 -31.19 40.87 -29.01
N SER A 420 -30.09 41.40 -29.53
CA SER A 420 -28.76 40.84 -29.28
C SER A 420 -28.37 40.91 -27.79
N PHE A 421 -28.74 41.98 -27.10
CA PHE A 421 -28.48 42.12 -25.66
C PHE A 421 -29.29 41.10 -24.86
N ASP A 422 -30.58 40.95 -25.14
CA ASP A 422 -31.46 39.99 -24.47
C ASP A 422 -31.04 38.55 -24.72
N ALA A 423 -30.62 38.22 -25.95
CA ALA A 423 -30.06 36.91 -26.26
C ALA A 423 -28.79 36.63 -25.45
N LYS A 424 -27.88 37.61 -25.36
CA LYS A 424 -26.64 37.47 -24.60
C LYS A 424 -26.92 37.37 -23.10
N LYS A 425 -27.86 38.14 -22.58
CA LYS A 425 -28.32 38.09 -21.19
C LYS A 425 -28.88 36.71 -20.83
N ARG A 426 -29.77 36.15 -21.67
CA ARG A 426 -30.30 34.77 -21.47
C ARG A 426 -29.20 33.72 -21.46
N ASN A 427 -28.21 33.84 -22.34
CA ASN A 427 -27.07 32.92 -22.37
C ASN A 427 -26.20 33.02 -21.10
N TYR A 428 -26.00 34.23 -20.57
CA TYR A 428 -25.30 34.42 -19.30
C TYR A 428 -26.09 33.85 -18.13
N GLU A 429 -27.39 34.13 -18.02
CA GLU A 429 -28.26 33.59 -16.98
C GLU A 429 -28.31 32.05 -17.03
N ALA A 430 -28.38 31.45 -18.21
CA ALA A 430 -28.31 30.00 -18.38
C ALA A 430 -26.95 29.41 -17.97
N SER A 431 -25.85 30.09 -18.33
CA SER A 431 -24.51 29.66 -17.95
C SER A 431 -24.28 29.78 -16.44
N GLU A 432 -24.75 30.88 -15.83
CA GLU A 432 -24.70 31.10 -14.38
C GLU A 432 -25.48 30.03 -13.63
N ALA A 433 -26.70 29.69 -14.07
CA ALA A 433 -27.49 28.60 -13.49
C ALA A 433 -26.77 27.25 -13.59
N ASN A 434 -26.11 26.96 -14.72
CA ASN A 434 -25.33 25.74 -14.88
C ASN A 434 -24.10 25.71 -13.95
N PHE A 435 -23.38 26.82 -13.83
CA PHE A 435 -22.25 26.92 -12.90
C PHE A 435 -22.69 26.81 -11.45
N GLU A 436 -23.81 27.42 -11.06
CA GLU A 436 -24.39 27.33 -9.73
C GLU A 436 -24.80 25.88 -9.40
N SER A 437 -25.38 25.15 -10.37
CA SER A 437 -25.69 23.73 -10.21
C SER A 437 -24.44 22.87 -10.04
N ALA A 438 -23.43 23.07 -10.90
CA ALA A 438 -22.16 22.34 -10.79
C ALA A 438 -21.41 22.67 -9.49
N PHE A 439 -21.51 23.91 -9.02
CA PHE A 439 -20.92 24.32 -7.75
C PHE A 439 -21.59 23.62 -6.57
N ARG A 440 -22.92 23.52 -6.55
CA ARG A 440 -23.65 22.76 -5.51
C ARG A 440 -23.31 21.28 -5.50
N GLU A 441 -23.18 20.66 -6.67
CA GLU A 441 -22.77 19.26 -6.78
C GLU A 441 -21.36 19.04 -6.19
N VAL A 442 -20.41 19.91 -6.54
CA VAL A 442 -19.06 19.86 -5.96
C VAL A 442 -19.06 20.14 -4.46
N GLU A 443 -19.88 21.07 -3.96
CA GLU A 443 -20.03 21.32 -2.52
C GLU A 443 -20.60 20.11 -1.78
N GLU A 444 -21.56 19.40 -2.37
CA GLU A 444 -22.13 18.17 -1.81
C GLU A 444 -21.09 17.04 -1.78
N ASP A 445 -20.32 16.87 -2.86
CA ASP A 445 -19.22 15.89 -2.92
C ASP A 445 -18.12 16.17 -1.89
N VAL A 446 -17.73 17.44 -1.73
CA VAL A 446 -16.75 17.84 -0.71
C VAL A 446 -17.28 17.52 0.69
N ARG A 447 -18.56 17.82 0.96
CA ARG A 447 -19.18 17.52 2.25
C ARG A 447 -19.23 16.01 2.53
N ASN A 448 -19.59 15.20 1.53
CA ASN A 448 -19.57 13.75 1.64
C ASN A 448 -18.16 13.21 1.92
N MET A 449 -17.14 13.75 1.26
CA MET A 449 -15.74 13.38 1.49
C MET A 449 -15.23 13.81 2.87
N GLU A 450 -15.68 14.96 3.38
CA GLU A 450 -15.39 15.41 4.74
C GLU A 450 -16.01 14.47 5.79
N ASP A 451 -17.27 14.05 5.59
CA ASP A 451 -17.94 13.09 6.46
C ASP A 451 -17.25 11.71 6.43
N GLU A 452 -16.82 11.25 5.25
CA GLU A 452 -16.00 10.05 5.13
C GLU A 452 -14.66 10.17 5.87
N MET A 453 -13.99 11.31 5.76
CA MET A 453 -12.75 11.60 6.49
C MET A 453 -12.98 11.54 8.01
N ILE A 454 -14.07 12.12 8.50
CA ILE A 454 -14.43 12.11 9.92
C ILE A 454 -14.69 10.67 10.39
N THR A 455 -15.46 9.88 9.63
CA THR A 455 -15.75 8.48 9.99
C THR A 455 -14.48 7.62 9.98
N LYS A 456 -13.61 7.78 8.99
CA LYS A 456 -12.30 7.10 8.92
C LYS A 456 -11.39 7.51 10.08
N LYS A 457 -11.31 8.80 10.42
CA LYS A 457 -10.58 9.29 11.61
C LYS A 457 -11.10 8.67 12.91
N ARG A 458 -12.42 8.55 13.08
CA ARG A 458 -13.03 7.87 14.25
C ARG A 458 -12.65 6.39 14.31
N LYS A 459 -12.63 5.68 13.18
CA LYS A 459 -12.20 4.27 13.11
C LYS A 459 -10.73 4.11 13.49
N ILE A 460 -9.85 4.97 12.96
CA ILE A 460 -8.43 4.99 13.30
C ILE A 460 -8.24 5.24 14.79
N PHE A 461 -8.95 6.21 15.36
CA PHE A 461 -8.87 6.52 16.79
C PHE A 461 -9.30 5.34 17.67
N ARG A 462 -10.36 4.61 17.30
CA ARG A 462 -10.76 3.38 18.00
C ARG A 462 -9.68 2.30 17.92
N ALA A 463 -9.12 2.08 16.73
CA ALA A 463 -8.05 1.12 16.54
C ALA A 463 -6.78 1.48 17.35
N ASP A 464 -6.46 2.76 17.50
CA ASP A 464 -5.33 3.21 18.32
C ASP A 464 -5.56 2.97 19.82
N ILE A 465 -6.79 3.21 20.30
CA ILE A 465 -7.17 2.84 21.68
C ILE A 465 -7.05 1.34 21.90
N GLU A 466 -7.58 0.51 20.98
CA GLU A 466 -7.48 -0.95 21.06
C GLU A 466 -6.03 -1.42 21.07
N LEU A 467 -5.18 -0.84 20.21
CA LEU A 467 -3.74 -1.09 20.20
C LEU A 467 -3.07 -0.72 21.53
N LYS A 468 -3.47 0.41 22.13
CA LYS A 468 -2.93 0.84 23.42
C LYS A 468 -3.34 -0.11 24.54
N ILE A 469 -4.60 -0.58 24.55
CA ILE A 469 -5.08 -1.60 25.49
C ILE A 469 -4.29 -2.90 25.31
N MET A 470 -4.15 -3.40 24.07
CA MET A 470 -3.39 -4.61 23.75
C MET A 470 -1.93 -4.51 24.19
N LYS A 471 -1.26 -3.37 23.94
CA LYS A 471 0.11 -3.13 24.42
C LYS A 471 0.20 -3.17 25.94
N THR A 472 -0.77 -2.58 26.64
CA THR A 472 -0.79 -2.57 28.11
C THR A 472 -1.01 -3.98 28.68
N ILE A 473 -1.88 -4.78 28.05
CA ILE A 473 -2.10 -6.19 28.41
C ILE A 473 -0.83 -7.02 28.16
N SER A 474 -0.21 -6.86 26.99
CA SER A 474 1.04 -7.55 26.65
C SER A 474 2.18 -7.20 27.62
N GLU A 475 2.28 -5.94 28.03
CA GLU A 475 3.32 -5.51 28.97
C GLU A 475 3.07 -6.05 30.38
N LYS A 476 1.81 -6.12 30.84
CA LYS A 476 1.46 -6.80 32.09
C LYS A 476 1.78 -8.29 32.05
N LEU A 477 1.42 -8.99 30.97
CA LEU A 477 1.76 -10.40 30.76
C LEU A 477 3.27 -10.63 30.78
N ARG A 478 4.05 -9.73 30.16
CA ARG A 478 5.51 -9.78 30.17
C ARG A 478 6.08 -9.61 31.57
N GLN A 479 5.57 -8.65 32.34
CA GLN A 479 6.00 -8.42 33.73
C GLN A 479 5.65 -9.61 34.64
N ASP A 480 4.46 -10.19 34.50
CA ASP A 480 4.06 -11.36 35.29
C ASP A 480 4.83 -12.61 34.87
N GLY A 481 5.14 -12.76 33.58
CA GLY A 481 6.09 -13.76 33.08
C GLY A 481 7.49 -13.61 33.70
N LEU A 482 8.01 -12.38 33.79
CA LEU A 482 9.30 -12.09 34.42
C LEU A 482 9.30 -12.42 35.92
N LYS A 483 8.22 -12.09 36.65
CA LYS A 483 8.07 -12.45 38.07
C LYS A 483 8.08 -13.96 38.27
N LEU A 484 7.39 -14.70 37.38
CA LEU A 484 7.37 -16.17 37.43
C LEU A 484 8.76 -16.76 37.14
N ILE A 485 9.49 -16.21 36.17
CA ILE A 485 10.88 -16.61 35.89
C ILE A 485 11.77 -16.37 37.10
N ASN A 486 11.70 -15.18 37.73
CA ASN A 486 12.46 -14.87 38.93
C ASN A 486 12.11 -15.78 40.12
N GLN A 487 10.85 -16.19 40.28
CA GLN A 487 10.45 -17.17 41.29
C GLN A 487 11.06 -18.55 41.01
N ILE A 488 11.03 -18.99 39.74
CA ILE A 488 11.64 -20.25 39.32
C ILE A 488 13.15 -20.21 39.55
N GLU A 489 13.84 -19.11 39.23
CA GLU A 489 15.29 -18.96 39.46
C GLU A 489 15.66 -18.98 40.94
N LYS A 490 14.87 -18.33 41.81
CA LYS A 490 15.06 -18.41 43.26
C LYS A 490 14.90 -19.84 43.77
N GLU A 491 13.88 -20.55 43.30
CA GLU A 491 13.69 -21.96 43.59
C GLU A 491 14.87 -22.81 43.04
N ILE A 492 15.46 -22.47 41.87
CA ILE A 492 16.62 -23.21 41.30
C ILE A 492 17.79 -23.04 42.24
N SER A 493 18.03 -21.80 42.65
CA SER A 493 19.13 -21.43 43.53
C SER A 493 19.01 -22.11 44.89
N ARG A 494 17.79 -22.23 45.43
CA ARG A 494 17.53 -22.94 46.68
C ARG A 494 17.82 -24.44 46.55
N ILE A 495 17.27 -25.10 45.53
CA ILE A 495 17.50 -26.53 45.31
C ILE A 495 18.99 -26.81 45.03
N ASN A 496 19.68 -25.94 44.29
CA ASN A 496 21.12 -26.09 44.04
C ASN A 496 21.94 -25.96 45.32
N LYS A 497 21.60 -25.02 46.23
CA LYS A 497 22.26 -24.93 47.54
C LYS A 497 22.01 -26.18 48.40
N GLU A 498 20.77 -26.70 48.41
CA GLU A 498 20.45 -27.94 49.12
C GLU A 498 21.22 -29.14 48.52
N MET A 499 21.34 -29.21 47.20
CA MET A 499 22.14 -30.22 46.51
C MET A 499 23.63 -30.11 46.82
N GLU A 500 24.17 -28.89 46.91
CA GLU A 500 25.58 -28.65 47.23
C GLU A 500 25.89 -29.05 48.69
N ILE A 501 25.00 -28.75 49.63
CA ILE A 501 25.11 -29.22 51.03
C ILE A 501 25.06 -30.76 51.09
N LEU A 502 24.17 -31.40 50.33
CA LEU A 502 24.10 -32.86 50.25
C LEU A 502 25.34 -33.47 49.58
N GLN A 503 25.93 -32.80 48.59
CA GLN A 503 27.18 -33.25 47.95
C GLN A 503 28.38 -33.09 48.87
N GLN A 504 28.48 -32.00 49.64
CA GLN A 504 29.53 -31.82 50.65
C GLN A 504 29.40 -32.86 51.77
N SER A 505 28.18 -33.09 52.28
CA SER A 505 27.93 -34.14 53.27
C SER A 505 28.26 -35.55 52.75
N ASN A 506 28.03 -35.82 51.45
CA ASN A 506 28.43 -37.09 50.82
C ASN A 506 29.93 -37.18 50.54
N GLN A 507 30.63 -36.07 50.32
CA GLN A 507 32.09 -36.05 50.16
C GLN A 507 32.82 -36.25 51.49
N GLU A 508 32.32 -35.67 52.59
CA GLU A 508 32.83 -35.93 53.95
C GLU A 508 32.58 -37.37 54.41
N ASN A 509 31.51 -38.01 53.94
CA ASN A 509 31.16 -39.40 54.26
C ASN A 509 31.71 -40.47 53.31
N LYS A 510 32.64 -40.13 52.39
CA LYS A 510 33.34 -41.15 51.59
C LYS A 510 34.38 -41.88 52.44
N LEU A 511 33.93 -42.93 53.14
CA LEU A 511 34.81 -43.94 53.72
C LEU A 511 35.73 -44.52 52.63
N SER A 512 37.01 -44.68 52.94
CA SER A 512 37.97 -45.31 52.03
C SER A 512 37.49 -46.72 51.66
N VAL A 513 37.74 -47.17 50.43
CA VAL A 513 37.29 -48.50 49.95
C VAL A 513 37.81 -49.63 50.87
N GLU A 514 38.95 -49.43 51.52
CA GLU A 514 39.50 -50.33 52.55
C GLU A 514 38.70 -50.30 53.88
N GLU A 515 38.24 -49.14 54.31
CA GLU A 515 37.41 -49.00 55.51
C GLU A 515 35.99 -49.51 55.28
N ALA A 516 35.43 -49.31 54.08
CA ALA A 516 34.13 -49.84 53.69
C ALA A 516 34.13 -51.38 53.59
N THR A 517 35.21 -51.97 53.06
CA THR A 517 35.38 -53.44 53.03
C THR A 517 35.63 -54.02 54.43
N ALA A 518 36.39 -53.31 55.28
CA ALA A 518 36.58 -53.67 56.69
C ALA A 518 35.29 -53.56 57.50
N GLN A 519 34.46 -52.52 57.27
CA GLN A 519 33.15 -52.41 57.88
C GLN A 519 32.24 -53.55 57.43
N VAL A 520 32.15 -53.86 56.14
CA VAL A 520 31.34 -55.00 55.65
C VAL A 520 31.82 -56.32 56.25
N ALA A 521 33.12 -56.50 56.46
CA ALA A 521 33.67 -57.65 57.18
C ALA A 521 33.27 -57.64 58.67
N MET A 522 33.33 -56.49 59.35
CA MET A 522 32.85 -56.35 60.73
C MET A 522 31.35 -56.62 60.84
N TRP A 523 30.52 -56.08 59.97
CA TRP A 523 29.07 -56.34 59.92
C TRP A 523 28.77 -57.82 59.69
N ARG A 524 29.50 -58.50 58.81
CA ARG A 524 29.39 -59.96 58.63
C ARG A 524 29.82 -60.74 59.86
N SER A 525 30.89 -60.32 60.53
CA SER A 525 31.35 -60.96 61.78
C SER A 525 30.36 -60.75 62.93
N LEU A 526 29.76 -59.56 63.03
CA LEU A 526 28.72 -59.22 64.00
C LEU A 526 27.46 -60.06 63.76
N MET A 527 27.05 -60.22 62.49
CA MET A 527 25.94 -61.09 62.10
C MET A 527 26.20 -62.55 62.50
N LYS A 528 27.45 -63.01 62.36
CA LYS A 528 27.86 -64.37 62.73
C LYS A 528 27.88 -64.55 64.26
N ILE A 529 28.29 -63.53 65.02
CA ILE A 529 28.20 -63.51 66.48
C ILE A 529 26.74 -63.53 66.94
N PHE A 530 25.86 -62.77 66.29
CA PHE A 530 24.43 -62.80 66.61
C PHE A 530 23.78 -64.15 66.29
N GLN A 531 24.16 -64.79 65.18
CA GLN A 531 23.73 -66.16 64.87
C GLN A 531 24.24 -67.18 65.89
N LEU A 532 25.48 -67.07 66.34
CA LEU A 532 26.04 -67.92 67.40
C LEU A 532 25.35 -67.66 68.75
N LYS A 533 25.05 -66.40 69.09
CA LYS A 533 24.25 -66.05 70.28
C LYS A 533 22.84 -66.63 70.21
N LEU A 534 22.23 -66.63 69.02
CA LEU A 534 20.92 -67.26 68.81
C LEU A 534 20.99 -68.78 69.03
N GLN A 535 22.02 -69.44 68.49
CA GLN A 535 22.24 -70.87 68.67
C GLN A 535 22.54 -71.26 70.13
N ILE A 536 23.30 -70.43 70.86
CA ILE A 536 23.55 -70.65 72.29
C ILE A 536 22.27 -70.43 73.11
N ALA A 537 21.49 -69.40 72.80
CA ALA A 537 20.19 -69.18 73.46
C ALA A 537 19.19 -70.30 73.17
N GLU A 538 19.19 -70.88 71.96
CA GLU A 538 18.40 -72.07 71.62
C GLU A 538 18.93 -73.34 72.32
N GLY A 539 20.24 -73.45 72.53
CA GLY A 539 20.88 -74.53 73.29
C GLY A 539 20.59 -74.46 74.80
N GLU A 540 20.65 -73.27 75.39
CA GLU A 540 20.29 -73.02 76.80
C GLU A 540 18.79 -73.26 77.05
N ASN A 541 17.93 -72.94 76.08
CA ASN A 541 16.51 -73.28 76.13
C ASN A 541 16.24 -74.80 75.99
N LYS A 542 17.13 -75.55 75.33
CA LYS A 542 17.05 -77.03 75.32
C LYS A 542 17.52 -77.64 76.64
N ASN A 543 18.61 -77.14 77.23
CA ASN A 543 19.08 -77.64 78.53
C ASN A 543 18.14 -77.30 79.69
N ARG A 544 17.44 -76.15 79.65
CA ARG A 544 16.37 -75.81 80.62
C ARG A 544 15.06 -76.58 80.45
N ARG A 545 14.94 -77.45 79.44
CA ARG A 545 13.78 -78.35 79.24
C ARG A 545 14.08 -79.81 79.59
N THR A 546 15.31 -80.13 80.02
CA THR A 546 15.76 -81.49 80.37
C THR A 546 16.28 -81.62 81.81
N GLU A 547 16.20 -80.56 82.60
CA GLU A 547 16.11 -80.60 84.08
C GLU A 547 14.67 -80.33 84.47
#